data_AF-A0A538RPI4-F1
#
_entry.id   AF-A0A538RPI4-F1
#
_cell.length_a   1.000
_cell.length_b   1.000
_cell.length_c   1.000
_cell.angle_alpha   90.00
_cell.angle_beta   90.00
_cell.angle_gamma   90.00
#
_symmetry.space_group_name_H-M   'P 1'
#
loop_
_entity.id
_entity.type
_entity.pdbx_description
1 polymer ?
#
loop_
_entity_poly.entity_id
_entity_poly.type
_entity_poly.pdbx_seq_one_letter_code
_entity_poly.pdbx_strand_id
1 'polypeptide(L)'
;MLVALAAGVLSLNAVFQFEALRVAIDTSYATAFGTAGSNSLVLILLDTQHYGTFIAQVFFGLWLVPLGYLAYKSRMFPKALGVVLIVAGACYILDLLAAFLVPELQGAIHSFAVIPAGIIAECSMVLYLLVIGVKNPKPANSIAAAA
;
A
#
# COMPACT_ATOMS: atom_id res chain seq x y z
N MET A 1 -10.47 -8.56 -1.77
CA MET A 1 -11.37 -7.82 -0.84
C MET A 1 -10.59 -6.79 -0.02
N LEU A 2 -9.53 -7.18 0.69
CA LEU A 2 -8.64 -6.25 1.43
C LEU A 2 -8.07 -5.09 0.57
N VAL A 3 -7.59 -5.39 -0.64
CA VAL A 3 -7.11 -4.35 -1.58
C VAL A 3 -8.20 -3.34 -1.97
N ALA A 4 -9.46 -3.78 -2.08
CA ALA A 4 -10.56 -2.89 -2.43
C ALA A 4 -10.91 -1.94 -1.27
N LEU A 5 -10.79 -2.43 -0.03
CA LEU A 5 -10.93 -1.60 1.16
C LEU A 5 -9.80 -0.55 1.23
N ALA A 6 -8.55 -0.96 1.00
CA ALA A 6 -7.41 -0.03 0.96
C ALA A 6 -7.62 1.05 -0.11
N ALA A 7 -8.05 0.66 -1.32
CA ALA A 7 -8.35 1.59 -2.41
C ALA A 7 -9.52 2.54 -2.08
N GLY A 8 -10.55 2.05 -1.38
CA GLY A 8 -11.66 2.88 -0.89
C GLY A 8 -11.19 3.93 0.11
N VAL A 9 -10.36 3.53 1.07
CA VAL A 9 -9.76 4.46 2.05
C VAL A 9 -8.87 5.50 1.35
N LEU A 10 -8.01 5.08 0.42
CA LEU A 10 -7.19 6.01 -0.38
C LEU A 10 -8.02 6.99 -1.20
N SER A 11 -9.13 6.54 -1.79
CA SER A 11 -10.06 7.40 -2.52
C SER A 11 -10.69 8.47 -1.64
N LEU A 12 -11.13 8.10 -0.43
CA LEU A 12 -11.63 9.05 0.56
C LEU A 12 -10.52 10.02 0.99
N ASN A 13 -9.29 9.53 1.07
CA ASN A 13 -8.15 10.34 1.47
C ASN A 13 -7.77 11.44 0.49
N ALA A 14 -7.95 11.18 -0.80
CA ALA A 14 -7.78 12.19 -1.83
C ALA A 14 -8.71 13.40 -1.62
N VAL A 15 -9.89 13.18 -1.03
CA VAL A 15 -10.81 14.27 -0.68
C VAL A 15 -10.23 15.16 0.41
N PHE A 16 -9.67 14.58 1.48
CA PHE A 16 -9.03 15.36 2.55
C PHE A 16 -7.82 16.15 2.05
N GLN A 17 -7.02 15.57 1.15
CA GLN A 17 -5.91 16.26 0.51
C GLN A 17 -6.38 17.45 -0.34
N PHE A 18 -7.42 17.24 -1.15
CA PHE A 18 -7.97 18.27 -2.01
C PHE A 18 -8.59 19.42 -1.21
N GLU A 19 -9.33 19.10 -0.15
CA GLU A 19 -9.91 20.09 0.74
C GLU A 19 -8.82 20.87 1.51
N ALA A 20 -7.74 20.23 1.96
CA ALA A 20 -6.61 20.93 2.58
C ALA A 20 -6.00 21.96 1.62
N LEU A 21 -5.78 21.57 0.36
CA LEU A 21 -5.30 22.46 -0.70
C LEU A 21 -6.28 23.61 -0.97
N ARG A 22 -7.58 23.32 -1.03
CA ARG A 22 -8.60 24.34 -1.27
C ARG A 22 -8.65 25.38 -0.16
N VAL A 23 -8.61 24.94 1.11
CA VAL A 23 -8.59 25.85 2.27
C VAL A 23 -7.29 26.66 2.33
N ALA A 24 -6.16 26.09 1.91
CA ALA A 24 -4.88 26.78 1.89
C ALA A 24 -4.78 27.87 0.80
N ILE A 25 -5.42 27.67 -0.35
CA ILE A 25 -5.30 28.56 -1.51
C ILE A 25 -6.42 29.61 -1.54
N ASP A 26 -7.64 29.26 -1.14
CA ASP A 26 -8.78 30.17 -1.23
C ASP A 26 -8.82 31.11 -0.02
N THR A 27 -8.52 32.39 -0.28
CA THR A 27 -8.50 33.46 0.71
C THR A 27 -9.85 33.70 1.39
N SER A 28 -10.95 33.22 0.81
CA SER A 28 -12.30 33.31 1.39
C SER A 28 -12.40 32.58 2.73
N TYR A 29 -11.67 31.48 2.88
CA TYR A 29 -11.60 30.76 4.16
C TYR A 29 -10.79 31.55 5.20
N ALA A 30 -9.71 32.22 4.77
CA ALA A 30 -8.91 33.07 5.65
C ALA A 30 -9.69 34.31 6.13
N THR A 31 -10.59 34.86 5.31
CA THR A 31 -11.50 35.93 5.74
C THR A 31 -12.62 35.45 6.66
N ALA A 32 -13.14 34.24 6.46
CA ALA A 32 -14.22 33.68 7.30
C ALA A 32 -13.73 33.16 8.66
N PHE A 33 -12.61 32.45 8.69
CA PHE A 33 -12.08 31.75 9.88
C PHE A 33 -10.86 32.44 10.51
N GLY A 34 -10.32 33.48 9.85
CA GLY A 34 -9.03 34.08 10.19
C GLY A 34 -7.85 33.21 9.71
N THR A 35 -6.71 33.82 9.45
CA THR A 35 -5.51 33.13 8.93
C THR A 35 -5.07 31.97 9.84
N ALA A 36 -5.12 32.16 11.15
CA ALA A 36 -4.77 31.11 12.11
C ALA A 36 -5.76 29.94 12.09
N GLY A 37 -7.06 30.22 11.94
CA GLY A 37 -8.11 29.20 11.85
C GLY A 37 -8.08 28.41 10.55
N SER A 38 -7.79 29.06 9.42
CA SER A 38 -7.60 28.36 8.15
C SER A 38 -6.36 27.48 8.17
N ASN A 39 -5.23 27.96 8.72
CA ASN A 39 -4.02 27.14 8.84
C ASN A 39 -4.23 25.92 9.75
N SER A 40 -4.92 26.06 10.88
CA SER A 40 -5.21 24.91 11.75
C SER A 40 -6.13 23.89 11.07
N LEU A 41 -7.10 24.34 10.27
CA LEU A 41 -7.91 23.46 9.43
C LEU A 41 -7.04 22.67 8.46
N VAL A 42 -6.17 23.37 7.71
CA VAL A 42 -5.26 22.73 6.74
C VAL A 42 -4.42 21.65 7.44
N LEU A 43 -3.86 21.94 8.62
CA LEU A 43 -3.08 20.96 9.38
C LEU A 43 -3.92 19.74 9.77
N ILE A 44 -5.14 19.93 10.29
CA ILE A 44 -6.02 18.80 10.65
C ILE A 44 -6.40 17.94 9.45
N LEU A 45 -6.66 18.56 8.29
CA LEU A 45 -7.00 17.82 7.07
C LEU A 45 -5.78 17.04 6.55
N LEU A 46 -4.58 17.62 6.61
CA LEU A 46 -3.35 16.94 6.26
C LEU A 46 -3.01 15.80 7.22
N ASP A 47 -3.18 15.99 8.53
CA ASP A 47 -2.98 14.91 9.51
C ASP A 47 -4.00 13.78 9.27
N THR A 48 -5.27 14.12 9.04
CA THR A 48 -6.30 13.13 8.70
C THR A 48 -5.93 12.36 7.44
N GLN A 49 -5.41 13.06 6.42
CA GLN A 49 -4.91 12.44 5.20
C GLN A 49 -3.71 11.54 5.46
N HIS A 50 -2.79 11.95 6.33
CA HIS A 50 -1.64 11.14 6.68
C HIS A 50 -2.07 9.83 7.36
N TYR A 51 -2.87 9.91 8.42
CA TYR A 51 -3.37 8.73 9.15
C TYR A 51 -4.27 7.83 8.28
N GLY A 52 -5.11 8.41 7.42
CA GLY A 52 -5.92 7.65 6.48
C GLY A 52 -5.07 6.81 5.52
N THR A 53 -3.92 7.34 5.08
CA THR A 53 -3.01 6.64 4.17
C THR A 53 -2.34 5.49 4.92
N PHE A 54 -1.97 5.77 6.17
CA PHE A 54 -1.40 4.79 7.07
C PHE A 54 -2.33 3.59 7.28
N ILE A 55 -3.61 3.84 7.56
CA ILE A 55 -4.64 2.80 7.70
C ILE A 55 -4.78 1.98 6.41
N ALA A 56 -4.80 2.64 5.24
CA ALA A 56 -4.87 1.94 3.95
C ALA A 56 -3.67 1.02 3.70
N GLN A 57 -2.45 1.45 4.08
CA GLN A 57 -1.23 0.65 3.95
C GLN A 57 -1.29 -0.66 4.74
N VAL A 58 -1.97 -0.69 5.90
CA VAL A 58 -2.17 -1.91 6.68
C VAL A 58 -2.95 -2.96 5.90
N PHE A 59 -4.09 -2.57 5.32
CA PHE A 59 -4.93 -3.47 4.54
C PHE A 59 -4.20 -3.96 3.28
N PHE A 60 -3.32 -3.12 2.73
CA PHE A 60 -2.48 -3.45 1.58
C PHE A 60 -1.39 -4.48 1.97
N GLY A 61 -0.63 -4.22 3.03
CA GLY A 61 0.40 -5.13 3.54
C GLY A 61 -0.18 -6.48 3.98
N LEU A 62 -1.34 -6.47 4.65
CA LEU A 62 -2.02 -7.69 5.08
C LEU A 62 -2.53 -8.53 3.90
N TRP A 63 -2.82 -7.92 2.75
CA TRP A 63 -3.14 -8.63 1.51
C TRP A 63 -1.90 -9.18 0.80
N LEU A 64 -0.75 -8.48 0.89
CA LEU A 64 0.52 -8.94 0.33
C LEU A 64 0.99 -10.27 0.93
N VAL A 65 0.74 -10.52 2.22
CA VAL A 65 1.14 -11.76 2.90
C VAL A 65 0.48 -13.02 2.30
N PRO A 66 -0.86 -13.15 2.20
CA PRO A 66 -1.50 -14.30 1.57
C PRO A 66 -1.18 -14.39 0.07
N LEU A 67 -1.01 -13.26 -0.61
CA LEU A 67 -0.59 -13.24 -2.02
C LEU A 67 0.83 -13.80 -2.20
N GLY A 68 1.78 -13.38 -1.38
CA GLY A 68 3.16 -13.88 -1.37
C GLY A 68 3.24 -15.36 -1.00
N TYR A 69 2.42 -15.80 -0.05
CA TYR A 69 2.30 -17.23 0.29
C TYR A 69 1.75 -18.05 -0.88
N LEU A 70 0.72 -17.55 -1.57
CA LEU A 70 0.18 -18.21 -2.75
C LEU A 70 1.21 -18.26 -3.89
N ALA A 71 1.96 -17.18 -4.11
CA ALA A 71 3.05 -17.12 -5.09
C ALA A 71 4.15 -18.15 -4.77
N TYR A 72 4.50 -18.32 -3.49
CA TYR A 72 5.45 -19.33 -3.03
C TYR A 72 4.97 -20.76 -3.28
N LYS A 73 3.68 -21.05 -3.02
CA LYS A 73 3.09 -22.39 -3.15
C LYS A 73 2.77 -22.78 -4.60
N SER A 74 2.35 -21.82 -5.41
CA SER A 74 1.75 -22.07 -6.73
C SER A 74 2.76 -22.58 -7.78
N ARG A 75 4.08 -22.48 -7.57
CA ARG A 75 5.16 -22.79 -8.56
C ARG A 75 5.05 -22.03 -9.90
N MET A 76 3.98 -21.27 -10.14
CA MET A 76 3.77 -20.39 -11.28
C MET A 76 4.68 -19.14 -11.21
N PHE A 77 5.10 -18.77 -10.00
CA PHE A 77 6.02 -17.67 -9.71
C PHE A 77 7.30 -18.17 -9.04
N PRO A 78 8.44 -17.46 -9.20
CA PRO A 78 9.69 -17.79 -8.52
C PRO A 78 9.52 -17.61 -7.01
N LYS A 79 9.98 -18.60 -6.25
CA LYS A 79 9.87 -18.61 -4.78
C LYS A 79 10.46 -17.35 -4.13
N ALA A 80 11.52 -16.79 -4.71
CA ALA A 80 12.15 -15.55 -4.25
C ALA A 80 11.16 -14.37 -4.22
N LEU A 81 10.29 -14.26 -5.22
CA LEU A 81 9.32 -13.17 -5.34
C LEU A 81 8.21 -13.30 -4.29
N GLY A 82 7.79 -14.53 -3.98
CA GLY A 82 6.88 -14.81 -2.86
C GLY A 82 7.48 -14.40 -1.50
N VAL A 83 8.78 -14.65 -1.27
CA VAL A 83 9.47 -14.23 -0.04
C VAL A 83 9.54 -12.70 0.06
N VAL A 84 9.91 -12.01 -1.02
CA VAL A 84 9.96 -10.54 -1.04
C VAL A 84 8.59 -9.92 -0.72
N LEU A 85 7.51 -10.48 -1.28
CA LEU A 85 6.13 -10.03 -0.99
C LEU A 85 5.75 -10.22 0.49
N ILE A 86 6.12 -11.36 1.09
CA ILE A 86 5.85 -11.63 2.52
C ILE A 86 6.66 -10.67 3.40
N VAL A 87 7.94 -10.46 3.08
CA VAL A 87 8.82 -9.54 3.82
C VAL A 87 8.27 -8.11 3.74
N ALA A 88 7.83 -7.66 2.56
CA ALA A 88 7.19 -6.35 2.41
C ALA A 88 5.91 -6.24 3.26
N GLY A 89 5.06 -7.27 3.25
CA GLY A 89 3.88 -7.33 4.13
C GLY A 89 4.23 -7.23 5.62
N ALA A 90 5.31 -7.88 6.06
CA ALA A 90 5.81 -7.79 7.43
C ALA A 90 6.34 -6.39 7.78
N CYS A 91 7.03 -5.72 6.85
CA CYS A 91 7.47 -4.34 7.02
C CYS A 91 6.30 -3.38 7.24
N TYR A 92 5.19 -3.54 6.50
CA TYR A 92 3.97 -2.75 6.73
C TYR A 92 3.37 -2.95 8.14
N ILE A 93 3.41 -4.17 8.68
CA ILE A 93 2.91 -4.44 10.05
C ILE A 93 3.85 -3.83 11.09
N LEU A 94 5.17 -3.93 10.89
CA LEU A 94 6.16 -3.34 11.80
C LEU A 94 6.03 -1.82 11.85
N ASP A 95 5.76 -1.18 10.72
CA ASP A 95 5.53 0.26 10.63
C ASP A 95 4.25 0.70 11.34
N LEU A 96 3.19 -0.11 11.24
CA LEU A 96 1.97 0.05 12.06
C LEU A 96 2.27 0.00 13.55
N LEU A 97 3.06 -1.00 13.97
CA LEU A 97 3.44 -1.15 15.36
C LEU A 97 4.31 0.02 15.82
N ALA A 98 5.23 0.50 14.98
CA ALA A 98 6.06 1.66 15.25
C ALA A 98 5.23 2.94 15.41
N ALA A 99 4.23 3.16 14.56
CA ALA A 99 3.32 4.31 14.67
C ALA A 99 2.56 4.36 16.01
N PHE A 100 2.16 3.20 16.53
CA PHE A 100 1.45 3.11 17.82
C PHE A 100 2.37 3.14 19.04
N LEU A 101 3.55 2.52 18.97
CA LEU A 101 4.45 2.40 20.11
C LEU A 101 5.41 3.59 20.24
N VAL A 102 5.99 4.06 19.13
CA VAL A 102 7.02 5.10 19.09
C VAL A 102 6.89 5.93 17.78
N PRO A 103 5.98 6.92 17.73
CA PRO A 103 5.77 7.73 16.53
C PRO A 103 7.01 8.51 16.08
N GLU A 104 7.96 8.81 16.98
CA GLU A 104 9.24 9.43 16.59
C GLU A 104 10.12 8.52 15.72
N LEU A 105 9.99 7.20 15.86
CA LEU A 105 10.76 6.23 15.09
C LEU A 105 10.02 5.79 13.82
N GLN A 106 8.69 5.97 13.78
CA GLN A 106 7.84 5.65 12.62
C GLN A 106 8.33 6.34 11.36
N GLY A 107 8.64 7.64 11.38
CA GLY A 107 9.10 8.36 10.20
C GLY A 107 10.39 7.79 9.59
N ALA A 108 11.31 7.33 10.45
CA ALA A 108 12.53 6.67 10.02
C ALA A 108 12.26 5.25 9.49
N ILE A 109 11.41 4.47 10.17
CA ILE A 109 11.05 3.10 9.78
C ILE A 109 10.26 3.08 8.47
N HIS A 110 9.32 3.99 8.28
CA HIS A 110 8.55 4.12 7.04
C HIS A 110 9.48 4.37 5.85
N SER A 111 10.37 5.35 6.00
CA SER A 111 11.33 5.73 4.95
C SER A 111 12.35 4.64 4.63
N PHE A 112 12.84 3.92 5.65
CA PHE A 112 13.91 2.92 5.47
C PHE A 112 13.42 1.49 5.22
N ALA A 113 12.22 1.13 5.68
CA ALA A 113 11.73 -0.24 5.61
C ALA A 113 10.53 -0.36 4.66
N VAL A 114 9.53 0.49 4.80
CA VAL A 114 8.27 0.34 4.04
C VAL A 114 8.43 0.77 2.59
N ILE A 115 8.98 1.96 2.34
CA ILE A 115 9.17 2.48 0.98
C ILE A 115 10.03 1.52 0.13
N PRO A 116 11.25 1.15 0.54
CA PRO A 116 12.07 0.26 -0.27
C PRO A 116 11.49 -1.16 -0.36
N ALA A 117 10.93 -1.72 0.72
CA ALA A 117 10.35 -3.07 0.64
C ALA A 117 9.12 -3.12 -0.26
N GLY A 118 8.24 -2.11 -0.19
CA GLY A 118 7.06 -1.98 -1.07
C GLY A 118 7.46 -1.84 -2.53
N ILE A 119 8.37 -0.89 -2.84
CA ILE A 119 8.87 -0.68 -4.21
C ILE A 119 9.53 -1.94 -4.74
N ILE A 120 10.41 -2.59 -3.96
CA ILE A 120 11.08 -3.80 -4.41
C ILE A 120 10.06 -4.93 -4.64
N ALA A 121 9.07 -5.10 -3.77
CA ALA A 121 8.05 -6.13 -3.94
C ALA A 121 7.16 -5.90 -5.16
N GLU A 122 6.60 -4.69 -5.30
CA GLU A 122 5.70 -4.34 -6.40
C GLU A 122 6.44 -4.26 -7.72
N CYS A 123 7.59 -3.57 -7.79
CA CYS A 123 8.38 -3.51 -9.01
C CYS A 123 8.87 -4.91 -9.40
N SER A 124 9.35 -5.75 -8.47
CA SER A 124 9.76 -7.13 -8.82
C SER A 124 8.58 -7.93 -9.36
N MET A 125 7.39 -7.78 -8.77
CA MET A 125 6.18 -8.46 -9.24
C MET A 125 5.76 -7.99 -10.63
N VAL A 126 5.72 -6.68 -10.86
CA VAL A 126 5.38 -6.08 -12.16
C VAL A 126 6.41 -6.49 -13.21
N LEU A 127 7.71 -6.35 -12.94
CA LEU A 127 8.78 -6.71 -13.88
C LEU A 127 8.69 -8.20 -14.26
N TYR A 128 8.41 -9.07 -13.29
CA TYR A 128 8.25 -10.49 -13.55
C TYR A 128 7.03 -10.79 -14.44
N LEU A 129 5.88 -10.15 -14.17
CA LEU A 129 4.68 -10.29 -15.00
C LEU A 129 4.90 -9.74 -16.42
N LEU A 130 5.67 -8.64 -16.55
CA LEU A 130 5.96 -8.00 -17.83
C LEU A 130 6.94 -8.83 -18.69
N VAL A 131 7.95 -9.44 -18.06
CA VAL A 131 9.01 -10.17 -18.78
C VAL A 131 8.67 -11.63 -19.03
N ILE A 132 8.11 -12.33 -18.04
CA ILE A 132 7.90 -13.79 -18.10
C ILE A 132 6.43 -14.15 -18.32
N GLY A 133 5.50 -13.31 -17.86
CA GLY A 133 4.08 -13.63 -17.83
C GLY A 133 3.76 -14.80 -16.89
N VAL A 134 2.48 -15.11 -16.75
CA VAL A 134 2.05 -16.27 -15.97
C VAL A 134 2.40 -17.53 -16.75
N LYS A 135 3.28 -18.37 -16.20
CA LYS A 135 3.50 -19.71 -16.75
C LYS A 135 2.19 -20.48 -16.68
N ASN A 136 1.50 -20.63 -17.82
CA ASN A 136 0.36 -21.54 -17.91
C ASN A 136 0.82 -22.92 -17.45
N PRO A 137 0.08 -23.58 -16.54
CA PRO A 137 0.25 -25.01 -16.36
C PRO A 137 -0.01 -25.61 -17.74
N LYS A 138 1.02 -26.20 -18.34
CA LYS A 138 0.89 -27.00 -19.56
C LYS A 138 -0.30 -27.92 -19.32
N PRO A 139 -1.38 -27.89 -20.13
CA PRO A 139 -2.49 -28.81 -19.95
C PRO A 139 -1.86 -30.19 -19.93
N ALA A 140 -2.02 -30.90 -18.82
CA ALA A 140 -1.58 -32.27 -18.71
C ALA A 140 -2.19 -32.97 -19.91
N ASN A 141 -1.32 -33.52 -20.78
CA ASN A 141 -1.72 -34.28 -21.94
C ASN A 141 -2.92 -35.13 -21.54
N SER A 142 -4.06 -34.85 -22.16
CA SER A 142 -5.20 -35.74 -22.18
C SER A 142 -4.68 -37.09 -22.65
N ILE A 143 -4.41 -37.93 -21.66
CA ILE A 143 -4.49 -39.39 -21.68
C ILE A 143 -5.25 -39.91 -22.92
N ALA A 144 -4.58 -40.83 -23.63
CA ALA A 144 -5.08 -41.77 -24.66
C ALA A 144 -5.38 -41.19 -26.07
N ALA A 145 -4.78 -41.59 -27.19
CA ALA A 145 -3.88 -42.72 -27.50
C ALA A 145 -4.25 -44.04 -26.79
N ALA A 146 -5.53 -44.39 -26.83
CA ALA A 146 -6.05 -45.76 -26.71
C ALA A 146 -7.05 -45.85 -27.86
N ALA A 147 -6.63 -46.46 -28.98
CA ALA A 147 -6.79 -47.89 -29.24
C ALA A 147 -8.25 -48.21 -29.59
#